data_AF-A0A8C9G0U4-F1
#
_entry.id   AF-A0A8C9G0U4-F1
#
_cell.length_a   1.000
_cell.length_b   1.000
_cell.length_c   1.000
_cell.angle_alpha   90.00
_cell.angle_beta   90.00
_cell.angle_gamma   90.00
#
_symmetry.space_group_name_H-M   'P 1'
#
loop_
_entity.id
_entity.type
_entity.pdbx_description
1 polymer ?
#
loop_
_entity_poly.entity_id
_entity_poly.type
_entity_poly.pdbx_seq_one_letter_code
_entity_poly.pdbx_strand_id
1 'polypeptide(L)'
;VAISAVAGVLKQLKRTHKKVPICPYEISGNPKPSSIQAGDRLDNQWLHYDSRSLPKTKEAWESCCFVEKTHWGYYTWPQTMTVYAPVEQQPKLGRRRDELTEAEQIIYDHFSDPKFVEQLIKFLSLEDRKGKDKFNPRRFCLFKGLFRNFDDAFLPVLQPHLERLVSDSHESTQRCVAEIIAGLIRGSKHWTFEKVEKLWKLLCPLLRTALSNITVETYNDWGTCIATSCESRDPRKLHWLFELLLESPLSGEGGSFVDACRLYVLQGGLAQQEWRVPELLHRLLKYLEPKLTQVYKNVRERIGSVLTYIFMIDVSLPNTAATKSPRVHEFTTRILENLKPLMEADEEIQNHVMEENGVGEQDERTQGIKLLKTILKWLMASAGRSFSTAVTEQLQLLPLFFKIAPVENDNSYDELKRDAKMCLSLMSQGLLYPQQVPLVLQVLKQTARSNSWHARYTILTYLQTMVFYNLFIFLNNEEAVNDIRWLVIKLLEDEQLEVSHISAQLFSFT
;
A
#
# COMPACT_ATOMS: atom_id res chain seq x y z
N VAL A 1 -3.23 32.64 4.78
CA VAL A 1 -3.10 32.92 6.23
C VAL A 1 -4.35 32.56 7.01
N ALA A 2 -5.53 33.09 6.65
CA ALA A 2 -6.81 32.84 7.36
C ALA A 2 -7.13 31.35 7.59
N ILE A 3 -6.98 30.50 6.57
CA ILE A 3 -7.24 29.04 6.67
C ILE A 3 -6.44 28.41 7.83
N SER A 4 -5.13 28.68 7.91
CA SER A 4 -4.27 28.17 8.97
C SER A 4 -4.66 28.74 10.34
N ALA A 5 -4.97 30.03 10.40
CA ALA A 5 -5.39 30.69 11.64
C ALA A 5 -6.69 30.08 12.18
N VAL A 6 -7.72 29.93 11.34
CA VAL A 6 -9.01 29.34 11.74
C VAL A 6 -8.84 27.86 12.13
N ALA A 7 -8.00 27.09 11.43
CA ALA A 7 -7.67 25.73 11.85
C ALA A 7 -7.01 25.69 13.24
N GLY A 8 -6.15 26.67 13.55
CA GLY A 8 -5.55 26.89 14.88
C GLY A 8 -6.59 27.26 15.94
N VAL A 9 -7.49 28.19 15.62
CA VAL A 9 -8.62 28.59 16.50
C VAL A 9 -9.50 27.39 16.81
N LEU A 10 -9.91 26.62 15.79
CA LEU A 10 -10.70 25.40 15.98
C LEU A 10 -9.98 24.41 16.91
N LYS A 11 -8.65 24.27 16.76
CA LYS A 11 -7.82 23.43 17.64
C LYS A 11 -7.77 23.94 19.08
N GLN A 12 -7.75 25.26 19.31
CA GLN A 12 -7.84 25.85 20.65
C GLN A 12 -9.24 25.65 21.26
N LEU A 13 -10.30 25.77 20.46
CA LEU A 13 -11.69 25.51 20.85
C LEU A 13 -12.02 24.01 20.97
N LYS A 14 -11.03 23.12 20.81
CA LYS A 14 -11.26 21.67 20.90
C LYS A 14 -11.63 21.31 22.34
N ARG A 15 -12.83 20.78 22.53
CA ARG A 15 -13.26 20.17 23.79
C ARG A 15 -12.47 18.89 24.10
N THR A 16 -12.03 18.74 25.34
CA THR A 16 -11.30 17.57 25.80
C THR A 16 -12.20 16.34 25.75
N HIS A 17 -11.73 15.28 25.09
CA HIS A 17 -12.45 14.02 25.01
C HIS A 17 -11.94 13.10 26.12
N LYS A 18 -12.85 12.62 26.97
CA LYS A 18 -12.51 11.80 28.13
C LYS A 18 -11.92 10.48 27.67
N LYS A 19 -10.90 10.02 28.40
CA LYS A 19 -10.31 8.69 28.22
C LYS A 19 -10.48 7.86 29.48
N VAL A 20 -10.56 6.55 29.31
CA VAL A 20 -10.64 5.58 30.40
C VAL A 20 -9.51 4.55 30.25
N PRO A 21 -8.95 4.05 31.37
CA PRO A 21 -8.01 2.96 31.31
C PRO A 21 -8.73 1.67 30.91
N ILE A 22 -8.02 0.80 30.21
CA ILE A 22 -8.47 -0.56 29.87
C ILE A 22 -7.35 -1.56 30.13
N CYS A 23 -7.73 -2.82 30.36
CA CYS A 23 -6.82 -3.96 30.38
C CYS A 23 -7.01 -4.77 29.08
N PRO A 24 -6.07 -4.72 28.12
CA PRO A 24 -6.18 -5.49 26.87
C PRO A 24 -6.27 -7.01 27.09
N TYR A 25 -5.66 -7.50 28.18
CA TYR A 25 -5.67 -8.90 28.58
C TYR A 25 -7.05 -9.35 29.07
N GLU A 26 -7.77 -8.50 29.79
CA GLU A 26 -9.16 -8.78 30.20
C GLU A 26 -10.10 -8.76 29.00
N ILE A 27 -9.96 -7.78 28.10
CA ILE A 27 -10.78 -7.68 26.87
C ILE A 27 -10.59 -8.92 25.98
N SER A 28 -9.34 -9.35 25.82
CA SER A 28 -9.02 -10.52 25.01
C SER A 28 -9.28 -11.86 25.71
N GLY A 29 -9.48 -11.86 27.03
CA GLY A 29 -9.56 -13.08 27.85
C GLY A 29 -8.25 -13.88 27.91
N ASN A 30 -7.11 -13.27 27.55
CA ASN A 30 -5.81 -13.93 27.50
C ASN A 30 -4.88 -13.38 28.58
N PRO A 31 -4.10 -14.21 29.29
CA PRO A 31 -3.16 -13.74 30.29
C PRO A 31 -2.02 -12.92 29.66
N LYS A 32 -1.42 -12.04 30.46
CA LYS A 32 -0.22 -11.30 30.04
C LYS A 32 0.94 -12.29 29.79
N PRO A 33 1.59 -12.24 28.61
CA PRO A 33 2.72 -13.12 28.33
C PRO A 33 3.92 -12.79 29.22
N SER A 34 4.73 -13.81 29.54
CA SER A 34 5.94 -13.68 30.36
C SER A 34 7.09 -12.98 29.63
N SER A 35 7.14 -13.09 28.31
CA SER A 35 8.12 -12.46 27.44
C SER A 35 7.44 -11.60 26.37
N ILE A 36 8.12 -10.54 25.94
CA ILE A 36 7.63 -9.69 24.86
C ILE A 36 7.84 -10.41 23.52
N GLN A 37 6.78 -10.46 22.72
CA GLN A 37 6.79 -10.95 21.34
C GLN A 37 5.99 -9.97 20.49
N ALA A 38 6.57 -9.49 19.38
CA ALA A 38 5.87 -8.60 18.46
C ALA A 38 4.89 -9.38 17.55
N GLY A 39 4.10 -8.69 16.73
CA GLY A 39 3.25 -9.31 15.70
C GLY A 39 1.84 -9.64 16.17
N ASP A 40 1.21 -10.56 15.45
CA ASP A 40 -0.19 -10.95 15.68
C ASP A 40 -0.29 -11.99 16.78
N ARG A 41 -0.96 -11.65 17.87
CA ARG A 41 -1.06 -12.45 19.09
C ARG A 41 -2.51 -12.62 19.53
N LEU A 42 -2.75 -13.54 20.45
CA LEU A 42 -4.10 -13.79 20.98
C LEU A 42 -4.65 -12.55 21.73
N ASP A 43 -3.79 -11.84 22.45
CA ASP A 43 -4.17 -10.67 23.25
C ASP A 43 -4.46 -9.41 22.43
N ASN A 44 -4.03 -9.34 21.16
CA ASN A 44 -4.25 -8.20 20.28
C ASN A 44 -5.15 -8.50 19.06
N GLN A 45 -5.53 -9.75 18.83
CA GLN A 45 -6.36 -10.15 17.69
C GLN A 45 -7.70 -9.39 17.61
N TRP A 46 -8.29 -9.01 18.74
CA TRP A 46 -9.55 -8.26 18.79
C TRP A 46 -9.43 -6.85 18.19
N LEU A 47 -8.21 -6.35 17.94
CA LEU A 47 -7.96 -5.10 17.22
C LEU A 47 -8.04 -5.25 15.69
N HIS A 48 -7.99 -6.48 15.18
CA HIS A 48 -8.00 -6.72 13.74
C HIS A 48 -9.39 -6.45 13.16
N TYR A 49 -9.40 -6.01 11.92
CA TYR A 49 -10.60 -5.99 11.11
C TYR A 49 -11.01 -7.42 10.75
N ASP A 50 -12.27 -7.75 11.04
CA ASP A 50 -12.95 -8.96 10.59
C ASP A 50 -14.37 -8.56 10.16
N SER A 51 -14.67 -8.73 8.87
CA SER A 51 -15.96 -8.38 8.25
C SER A 51 -17.16 -9.07 8.92
N ARG A 52 -16.96 -10.19 9.61
CA ARG A 52 -18.00 -10.95 10.32
C ARG A 52 -18.39 -10.33 11.65
N SER A 53 -17.53 -9.52 12.27
CA SER A 53 -17.74 -8.97 13.62
C SER A 53 -17.75 -7.44 13.65
N LEU A 54 -18.04 -6.79 12.52
CA LEU A 54 -18.11 -5.33 12.45
C LEU A 54 -19.29 -4.77 13.24
N PRO A 55 -19.12 -3.64 13.96
CA PRO A 55 -20.20 -3.00 14.72
C PRO A 55 -21.18 -2.26 13.80
N LYS A 56 -22.16 -3.00 13.26
CA LYS A 56 -23.17 -2.48 12.30
C LYS A 56 -24.45 -1.95 12.95
N THR A 57 -24.59 -2.07 14.27
CA THR A 57 -25.70 -1.48 15.03
C THR A 57 -25.16 -0.55 16.11
N LYS A 58 -26.04 0.28 16.68
CA LYS A 58 -25.67 1.19 17.77
C LYS A 58 -25.13 0.43 18.98
N GLU A 59 -25.81 -0.63 19.38
CA GLU A 59 -25.46 -1.43 20.56
C GLU A 59 -24.10 -2.10 20.39
N ALA A 60 -23.84 -2.66 19.20
CA ALA A 60 -22.54 -3.24 18.86
C ALA A 60 -21.43 -2.18 18.79
N TRP A 61 -21.73 -0.98 18.30
CA TRP A 61 -20.78 0.13 18.23
C TRP A 61 -20.41 0.67 19.62
N GLU A 62 -21.39 0.85 20.49
CA GLU A 62 -21.18 1.40 21.83
C GLU A 62 -20.53 0.40 22.79
N SER A 63 -20.74 -0.91 22.57
CA SER A 63 -20.04 -1.98 23.30
C SER A 63 -18.63 -2.26 22.78
N CYS A 64 -18.29 -1.82 21.57
CA CYS A 64 -16.99 -2.08 20.97
C CYS A 64 -15.89 -1.18 21.56
N CYS A 65 -14.80 -1.79 21.99
CA CYS A 65 -13.60 -1.05 22.39
C CYS A 65 -12.80 -0.63 21.14
N PHE A 66 -12.78 0.67 20.82
CA PHE A 66 -12.01 1.20 19.69
C PHE A 66 -10.61 1.70 20.10
N VAL A 67 -9.59 1.18 19.44
CA VAL A 67 -8.20 1.65 19.60
C VAL A 67 -7.80 2.38 18.32
N GLU A 68 -7.61 3.69 18.42
CA GLU A 68 -7.52 4.51 17.20
C GLU A 68 -6.13 4.49 16.55
N LYS A 69 -5.06 4.43 17.34
CA LYS A 69 -3.69 4.39 16.80
C LYS A 69 -3.30 2.98 16.38
N THR A 70 -2.66 2.84 15.23
CA THR A 70 -2.27 1.56 14.62
C THR A 70 -1.16 0.85 15.37
N HIS A 71 -0.22 1.57 15.99
CA HIS A 71 0.95 0.96 16.65
C HIS A 71 0.67 0.25 17.98
N TRP A 72 -0.49 0.49 18.62
CA TRP A 72 -0.76 -0.06 19.95
C TRP A 72 -0.94 -1.58 19.90
N GLY A 73 -0.17 -2.29 20.70
CA GLY A 73 -0.28 -3.74 20.83
C GLY A 73 0.46 -4.54 19.77
N TYR A 74 1.08 -3.92 18.75
CA TYR A 74 1.89 -4.68 17.79
C TYR A 74 3.15 -5.24 18.45
N TYR A 75 4.00 -4.39 19.03
CA TYR A 75 5.21 -4.81 19.73
C TYR A 75 4.93 -5.23 21.19
N THR A 76 4.29 -4.36 21.95
CA THR A 76 3.81 -4.61 23.32
C THR A 76 2.71 -3.61 23.68
N TRP A 77 1.93 -3.91 24.71
CA TRP A 77 1.02 -2.94 25.32
C TRP A 77 1.79 -1.96 26.23
N PRO A 78 1.33 -0.69 26.33
CA PRO A 78 1.88 0.25 27.31
C PRO A 78 1.54 -0.18 28.75
N GLN A 79 2.24 0.39 29.74
CA GLN A 79 1.93 0.16 31.17
C GLN A 79 0.49 0.52 31.52
N THR A 80 -0.02 1.62 30.94
CA THR A 80 -1.42 2.02 31.07
C THR A 80 -2.00 2.27 29.68
N MET A 81 -2.87 1.37 29.24
CA MET A 81 -3.59 1.54 27.99
C MET A 81 -4.84 2.38 28.23
N THR A 82 -5.06 3.41 27.40
CA THR A 82 -6.24 4.26 27.50
C THR A 82 -6.96 4.34 26.16
N VAL A 83 -8.28 4.29 26.23
CA VAL A 83 -9.18 4.48 25.08
C VAL A 83 -10.15 5.62 25.37
N TYR A 84 -10.86 6.09 24.35
CA TYR A 84 -11.90 7.09 24.55
C TYR A 84 -13.06 6.48 25.34
N ALA A 85 -13.56 7.24 26.33
CA ALA A 85 -14.72 6.84 27.13
C ALA A 85 -15.98 6.67 26.27
N PRO A 86 -17.00 5.93 26.75
CA PRO A 86 -18.31 5.82 26.09
C PRO A 86 -18.95 7.17 25.77
N VAL A 87 -19.85 7.19 24.79
CA VAL A 87 -20.49 8.40 24.25
C VAL A 87 -21.15 9.25 25.35
N GLU A 88 -21.78 8.61 26.34
CA GLU A 88 -22.44 9.27 27.48
C GLU A 88 -21.49 10.15 28.32
N GLN A 89 -20.20 9.84 28.32
CA GLN A 89 -19.18 10.58 29.07
C GLN A 89 -18.37 11.54 28.19
N GLN A 90 -18.65 11.57 26.88
CA GLN A 90 -17.99 12.47 25.94
C GLN A 90 -18.70 13.84 25.90
N PRO A 91 -18.00 14.90 25.44
CA PRO A 91 -18.65 16.19 25.23
C PRO A 91 -19.87 16.08 24.31
N LYS A 92 -21.01 16.63 24.75
CA LYS A 92 -22.29 16.62 24.01
C LYS A 92 -22.10 17.10 22.56
N LEU A 93 -22.58 16.33 21.59
CA LEU A 93 -22.66 16.72 20.17
C LEU A 93 -24.03 17.36 19.87
N GLY A 94 -24.17 18.02 18.73
CA GLY A 94 -25.41 18.65 18.28
C GLY A 94 -25.87 19.77 19.22
N ARG A 95 -24.92 20.52 19.79
CA ARG A 95 -25.22 21.68 20.63
C ARG A 95 -25.93 22.75 19.81
N ARG A 96 -26.99 23.32 20.37
CA ARG A 96 -27.67 24.49 19.80
C ARG A 96 -26.77 25.71 19.88
N ARG A 97 -27.03 26.72 19.05
CA ARG A 97 -26.26 27.96 19.00
C ARG A 97 -26.12 28.65 20.36
N ASP A 98 -27.16 28.62 21.20
CA ASP A 98 -27.18 29.21 22.54
C ASP A 98 -26.30 28.46 23.56
N GLU A 99 -25.97 27.19 23.30
CA GLU A 99 -25.07 26.35 24.12
C GLU A 99 -23.59 26.51 23.72
N LEU A 100 -23.29 27.34 22.71
CA LEU A 100 -21.94 27.58 22.21
C LEU A 100 -21.29 28.78 22.92
N THR A 101 -19.97 28.70 23.11
CA THR A 101 -19.19 29.86 23.56
C THR A 101 -19.23 30.99 22.53
N GLU A 102 -18.97 32.23 22.94
CA GLU A 102 -18.95 33.39 22.03
C GLU A 102 -18.05 33.16 20.80
N ALA A 103 -16.85 32.61 21.00
CA ALA A 103 -15.93 32.28 19.92
C ALA A 103 -16.45 31.17 18.99
N GLU A 104 -17.16 30.17 19.55
CA GLU A 104 -17.80 29.12 18.75
C GLU A 104 -19.01 29.66 17.97
N GLN A 105 -19.78 30.60 18.53
CA GLN A 105 -20.93 31.22 17.87
C GLN A 105 -20.53 31.96 16.59
N ILE A 106 -19.42 32.70 16.61
CA ILE A 106 -18.91 33.40 15.41
C ILE A 106 -18.65 32.41 14.27
N ILE A 107 -17.98 31.29 14.57
CA ILE A 107 -17.69 30.26 13.57
C ILE A 107 -18.99 29.60 13.11
N TYR A 108 -19.90 29.29 14.05
CA TYR A 108 -21.18 28.68 13.76
C TYR A 108 -22.00 29.55 12.80
N ASP A 109 -22.14 30.85 13.07
CA ASP A 109 -22.92 31.77 12.27
C ASP A 109 -22.40 31.87 10.84
N HIS A 110 -21.08 31.97 10.66
CA HIS A 110 -20.48 32.03 9.33
C HIS A 110 -20.62 30.71 8.55
N PHE A 111 -20.38 29.57 9.19
CA PHE A 111 -20.47 28.27 8.50
C PHE A 111 -21.91 27.75 8.35
N SER A 112 -22.87 28.35 9.05
CA SER A 112 -24.31 28.15 8.83
C SER A 112 -24.90 29.07 7.76
N ASP A 113 -24.22 30.16 7.36
CA ASP A 113 -24.67 31.06 6.28
C ASP A 113 -24.30 30.48 4.89
N PRO A 114 -25.29 30.14 4.05
CA PRO A 114 -25.04 29.65 2.69
C PRO A 114 -24.24 30.61 1.81
N LYS A 115 -24.37 31.94 2.01
CA LYS A 115 -23.63 32.92 1.20
C LYS A 115 -22.14 32.88 1.51
N PHE A 116 -21.79 32.84 2.79
CA PHE A 116 -20.40 32.70 3.22
C PHE A 116 -19.80 31.39 2.73
N VAL A 117 -20.51 30.27 2.93
CA VAL A 117 -20.02 28.94 2.50
C VAL A 117 -19.83 28.88 1.00
N GLU A 118 -20.76 29.42 0.20
CA GLU A 118 -20.60 29.43 -1.25
C GLU A 118 -19.39 30.26 -1.69
N GLN A 119 -19.18 31.45 -1.11
CA GLN A 119 -18.00 32.25 -1.40
C GLN A 119 -16.71 31.53 -1.00
N LEU A 120 -16.68 30.93 0.19
CA LEU A 120 -15.54 30.16 0.66
C LEU A 120 -15.22 29.02 -0.29
N ILE A 121 -16.22 28.21 -0.67
CA ILE A 121 -16.03 27.08 -1.59
C ILE A 121 -15.53 27.58 -2.95
N LYS A 122 -16.11 28.66 -3.50
CA LYS A 122 -15.64 29.27 -4.75
C LYS A 122 -14.16 29.61 -4.69
N PHE A 123 -13.71 30.31 -3.64
CA PHE A 123 -12.30 30.66 -3.47
C PHE A 123 -11.41 29.42 -3.25
N LEU A 124 -11.88 28.42 -2.52
CA LEU A 124 -11.12 27.20 -2.27
C LEU A 124 -11.02 26.31 -3.52
N SER A 125 -11.98 26.38 -4.44
CA SER A 125 -11.95 25.66 -5.72
C SER A 125 -11.24 26.41 -6.85
N LEU A 126 -10.65 27.58 -6.60
CA LEU A 126 -9.80 28.25 -7.59
C LEU A 126 -8.44 27.57 -7.71
N GLU A 127 -7.93 27.52 -8.93
CA GLU A 127 -6.54 27.17 -9.21
C GLU A 127 -5.63 28.31 -8.72
N ASP A 128 -4.60 27.98 -7.94
CA ASP A 128 -3.57 28.95 -7.50
C ASP A 128 -2.37 28.85 -8.45
N ARG A 129 -1.84 27.64 -8.64
CA ARG A 129 -0.71 27.37 -9.53
C ARG A 129 -0.94 26.12 -10.37
N LYS A 130 -1.25 26.34 -11.65
CA LYS A 130 -1.46 25.27 -12.64
C LYS A 130 -0.36 24.22 -12.61
N GLY A 131 -0.75 22.96 -12.44
CA GLY A 131 0.13 21.78 -12.37
C GLY A 131 1.05 21.70 -11.15
N LYS A 132 0.94 22.62 -10.19
CA LYS A 132 1.74 22.62 -8.94
C LYS A 132 0.90 22.52 -7.68
N ASP A 133 -0.39 22.80 -7.79
CA ASP A 133 -1.34 22.60 -6.71
C ASP A 133 -1.41 21.11 -6.32
N LYS A 134 -1.59 20.85 -5.03
CA LYS A 134 -1.70 19.51 -4.44
C LYS A 134 -2.63 19.59 -3.24
N PHE A 135 -3.14 18.44 -2.81
CA PHE A 135 -3.90 18.29 -1.56
C PHE A 135 -3.25 19.09 -0.43
N ASN A 136 -3.98 20.06 0.09
CA ASN A 136 -3.45 21.02 1.05
C ASN A 136 -3.76 20.59 2.49
N PRO A 137 -2.76 20.16 3.29
CA PRO A 137 -2.98 19.70 4.66
C PRO A 137 -3.55 20.79 5.58
N ARG A 138 -3.37 22.08 5.23
CA ARG A 138 -3.91 23.21 6.01
C ARG A 138 -5.42 23.33 5.81
N ARG A 139 -5.90 23.18 4.58
CA ARG A 139 -7.35 23.17 4.25
C ARG A 139 -8.03 21.94 4.84
N PHE A 140 -7.40 20.77 4.72
CA PHE A 140 -7.82 19.57 5.43
C PHE A 140 -7.97 19.82 6.96
N CYS A 141 -6.98 20.47 7.59
CA CYS A 141 -7.04 20.73 9.03
C CYS A 141 -8.16 21.69 9.45
N LEU A 142 -8.52 22.65 8.58
CA LEU A 142 -9.69 23.51 8.77
C LEU A 142 -10.96 22.65 8.85
N PHE A 143 -11.24 21.85 7.82
CA PHE A 143 -12.46 21.03 7.77
C PHE A 143 -12.48 19.95 8.87
N LYS A 144 -11.34 19.30 9.14
CA LYS A 144 -11.21 18.39 10.29
C LYS A 144 -11.57 19.07 11.61
N GLY A 145 -11.11 20.31 11.82
CA GLY A 145 -11.44 21.09 13.01
C GLY A 145 -12.92 21.42 13.09
N LEU A 146 -13.52 21.79 11.96
CA LEU A 146 -14.92 22.18 11.84
C LEU A 146 -15.84 21.03 12.25
N PHE A 147 -15.72 19.88 11.57
CA PHE A 147 -16.55 18.69 11.82
C PHE A 147 -16.25 18.00 13.16
N ARG A 148 -15.08 18.25 13.76
CA ARG A 148 -14.78 17.79 15.13
C ARG A 148 -15.49 18.64 16.18
N ASN A 149 -15.59 19.96 15.97
CA ASN A 149 -16.12 20.88 16.98
C ASN A 149 -17.64 21.03 16.90
N PHE A 150 -18.20 20.99 15.69
CA PHE A 150 -19.60 21.28 15.38
C PHE A 150 -20.33 20.10 14.73
N ASP A 151 -19.71 18.92 14.72
CA ASP A 151 -20.28 17.69 14.17
C ASP A 151 -20.91 17.85 12.77
N ASP A 152 -22.19 17.51 12.59
CA ASP A 152 -22.85 17.52 11.29
C ASP A 152 -23.64 18.82 11.02
N ALA A 153 -23.54 19.82 11.90
CA ALA A 153 -24.34 21.05 11.85
C ALA A 153 -24.26 21.79 10.50
N PHE A 154 -23.11 21.73 9.82
CA PHE A 154 -22.89 22.41 8.54
C PHE A 154 -23.06 21.50 7.32
N LEU A 155 -23.34 20.20 7.50
CA LEU A 155 -23.58 19.30 6.37
C LEU A 155 -24.76 19.72 5.50
N PRO A 156 -25.90 20.21 6.03
CA PRO A 156 -27.00 20.68 5.19
C PRO A 156 -26.59 21.82 4.24
N VAL A 157 -25.68 22.70 4.66
CA VAL A 157 -25.18 23.81 3.84
C VAL A 157 -24.10 23.34 2.86
N LEU A 158 -23.24 22.42 3.29
CA LEU A 158 -22.12 21.92 2.46
C LEU A 158 -22.56 20.87 1.44
N GLN A 159 -23.57 20.06 1.71
CA GLN A 159 -23.95 18.91 0.89
C GLN A 159 -24.20 19.27 -0.59
N PRO A 160 -24.99 20.31 -0.94
CA PRO A 160 -25.19 20.70 -2.34
C PRO A 160 -23.89 21.07 -3.05
N HIS A 161 -22.93 21.66 -2.31
CA HIS A 161 -21.61 21.97 -2.85
C HIS A 161 -20.76 20.72 -3.06
N LEU A 162 -20.80 19.75 -2.14
CA LEU A 162 -20.08 18.48 -2.30
C LEU A 162 -20.56 17.71 -3.53
N GLU A 163 -21.89 17.58 -3.69
CA GLU A 163 -22.52 16.91 -4.83
C GLU A 163 -22.13 17.57 -6.17
N ARG A 164 -22.12 18.90 -6.21
CA ARG A 164 -21.66 19.66 -7.38
C ARG A 164 -20.17 19.45 -7.67
N LEU A 165 -19.32 19.52 -6.65
CA LEU A 165 -17.86 19.44 -6.81
C LEU A 165 -17.39 18.04 -7.24
N VAL A 166 -17.97 16.96 -6.72
CA VAL A 166 -17.57 15.59 -7.14
C VAL A 166 -17.97 15.26 -8.58
N SER A 167 -18.97 15.96 -9.11
CA SER A 167 -19.47 15.79 -10.48
C SER A 167 -18.67 16.62 -11.50
N ASP A 168 -17.84 17.55 -11.03
CA ASP A 168 -17.02 18.42 -11.84
C ASP A 168 -15.69 17.74 -12.18
N SER A 169 -15.19 17.83 -13.42
CA SER A 169 -13.95 17.19 -13.85
C SER A 169 -12.70 18.07 -13.65
N HIS A 170 -12.85 19.34 -13.26
CA HIS A 170 -11.71 20.24 -13.05
C HIS A 170 -10.85 19.80 -11.86
N GLU A 171 -9.53 19.95 -12.00
CA GLU A 171 -8.58 19.53 -10.96
C GLU A 171 -8.83 20.24 -9.62
N SER A 172 -9.01 21.57 -9.65
CA SER A 172 -9.12 22.40 -8.44
C SER A 172 -10.43 22.17 -7.67
N THR A 173 -11.52 21.81 -8.35
CA THR A 173 -12.82 21.49 -7.75
C THR A 173 -12.75 20.13 -7.06
N GLN A 174 -12.19 19.12 -7.74
CA GLN A 174 -11.94 17.78 -7.21
C GLN A 174 -11.01 17.82 -5.98
N ARG A 175 -9.93 18.60 -6.04
CA ARG A 175 -9.02 18.81 -4.90
C ARG A 175 -9.72 19.43 -3.70
N CYS A 176 -10.54 20.46 -3.92
CA CYS A 176 -11.31 21.12 -2.86
C CYS A 176 -12.23 20.12 -2.15
N VAL A 177 -13.01 19.33 -2.90
CA VAL A 177 -13.91 18.34 -2.30
C VAL A 177 -13.15 17.20 -1.62
N ALA A 178 -12.01 16.77 -2.16
CA ALA A 178 -11.14 15.78 -1.51
C ALA A 178 -10.64 16.27 -0.13
N GLU A 179 -10.23 17.53 -0.01
CA GLU A 179 -9.82 18.15 1.27
C GLU A 179 -10.97 18.21 2.29
N ILE A 180 -12.19 18.53 1.83
CA ILE A 180 -13.39 18.59 2.67
C ILE A 180 -13.78 17.20 3.15
N ILE A 181 -13.85 16.21 2.25
CA ILE A 181 -14.20 14.82 2.57
C ILE A 181 -13.18 14.22 3.53
N ALA A 182 -11.88 14.43 3.31
CA ALA A 182 -10.86 13.97 4.26
C ALA A 182 -11.02 14.61 5.64
N GLY A 183 -11.32 15.92 5.67
CA GLY A 183 -11.62 16.64 6.90
C GLY A 183 -12.86 16.08 7.61
N LEU A 184 -13.92 15.79 6.88
CA LEU A 184 -15.17 15.24 7.37
C LEU A 184 -15.00 13.84 7.96
N ILE A 185 -14.34 12.93 7.23
CA ILE A 185 -14.06 11.57 7.71
C ILE A 185 -13.18 11.63 8.97
N ARG A 186 -12.14 12.48 9.02
CA ARG A 186 -11.29 12.61 10.22
C ARG A 186 -11.98 13.35 11.37
N GLY A 187 -12.87 14.28 11.07
CA GLY A 187 -13.67 15.05 12.05
C GLY A 187 -14.70 14.19 12.75
N SER A 188 -15.28 13.21 12.06
CA SER A 188 -16.29 12.29 12.60
C SER A 188 -15.76 11.21 13.55
N LYS A 189 -14.48 11.28 13.92
CA LYS A 189 -13.82 10.30 14.80
C LYS A 189 -14.59 10.00 16.09
N HIS A 190 -15.19 11.02 16.71
CA HIS A 190 -15.90 10.87 18.00
C HIS A 190 -17.41 11.11 17.89
N TRP A 191 -17.98 10.95 16.70
CA TRP A 191 -19.42 11.05 16.50
C TRP A 191 -20.17 9.82 17.04
N THR A 192 -21.47 9.97 17.27
CA THR A 192 -22.35 8.83 17.60
C THR A 192 -22.55 7.93 16.39
N PHE A 193 -22.98 6.69 16.62
CA PHE A 193 -23.24 5.73 15.54
C PHE A 193 -24.22 6.29 14.51
N GLU A 194 -25.32 6.90 14.93
CA GLU A 194 -26.37 7.40 14.03
C GLU A 194 -25.86 8.53 13.13
N LYS A 195 -24.99 9.41 13.67
CA LYS A 195 -24.37 10.47 12.87
C LYS A 195 -23.36 9.90 11.87
N VAL A 196 -22.57 8.90 12.27
CA VAL A 196 -21.62 8.23 11.36
C VAL A 196 -22.33 7.43 10.28
N GLU A 197 -23.42 6.75 10.61
CA GLU A 197 -24.24 6.01 9.65
C GLU A 197 -24.86 6.94 8.59
N LYS A 198 -25.44 8.07 9.04
CA LYS A 198 -25.95 9.12 8.12
C LYS A 198 -24.84 9.70 7.26
N LEU A 199 -23.66 9.93 7.85
CA LEU A 199 -22.49 10.41 7.11
C LEU A 199 -22.09 9.46 5.98
N TRP A 200 -22.04 8.15 6.24
CA TRP A 200 -21.66 7.19 5.20
C TRP A 200 -22.74 6.99 4.13
N LYS A 201 -24.02 7.15 4.47
CA LYS A 201 -25.11 7.21 3.46
C LYS A 201 -24.92 8.38 2.48
N LEU A 202 -24.36 9.50 2.96
CA LEU A 202 -23.99 10.65 2.12
C LEU A 202 -22.68 10.41 1.36
N LEU A 203 -21.62 9.98 2.05
CA LEU A 203 -20.28 9.89 1.47
C LEU A 203 -20.09 8.76 0.47
N CYS A 204 -20.75 7.62 0.65
CA CYS A 204 -20.58 6.48 -0.24
C CYS A 204 -20.94 6.82 -1.71
N PRO A 205 -22.12 7.41 -2.01
CA PRO A 205 -22.43 7.87 -3.37
C PRO A 205 -21.43 8.90 -3.90
N LEU A 206 -21.04 9.89 -3.08
CA LEU A 206 -20.09 10.94 -3.49
C LEU A 206 -18.73 10.36 -3.86
N LEU A 207 -18.22 9.41 -3.08
CA LEU A 207 -16.95 8.73 -3.35
C LEU A 207 -17.02 7.88 -4.61
N ARG A 208 -18.14 7.19 -4.87
CA ARG A 208 -18.31 6.45 -6.14
C ARG A 208 -18.24 7.39 -7.34
N THR A 209 -18.98 8.50 -7.30
CA THR A 209 -18.95 9.50 -8.38
C THR A 209 -17.55 10.07 -8.56
N ALA A 210 -16.88 10.48 -7.48
CA ALA A 210 -15.52 11.01 -7.52
C ALA A 210 -14.51 10.03 -8.12
N LEU A 211 -14.55 8.76 -7.70
CA LEU A 211 -13.63 7.73 -8.19
C LEU A 211 -13.91 7.27 -9.62
N SER A 212 -15.15 7.44 -10.10
CA SER A 212 -15.48 7.24 -11.52
C SER A 212 -15.05 8.41 -12.39
N ASN A 213 -15.01 9.62 -11.84
CA ASN A 213 -14.57 10.85 -12.52
C ASN A 213 -13.08 11.15 -12.35
N ILE A 214 -12.30 10.20 -11.84
CA ILE A 214 -10.87 10.39 -11.54
C ILE A 214 -10.06 10.63 -12.82
N THR A 215 -9.16 11.60 -12.78
CA THR A 215 -8.33 12.04 -13.91
C THR A 215 -6.84 11.93 -13.58
N VAL A 216 -5.98 12.08 -14.60
CA VAL A 216 -4.52 12.11 -14.44
C VAL A 216 -4.06 13.24 -13.52
N GLU A 217 -4.82 14.33 -13.43
CA GLU A 217 -4.49 15.48 -12.58
C GLU A 217 -4.98 15.28 -11.14
N THR A 218 -6.01 14.47 -10.92
CA THR A 218 -6.70 14.37 -9.61
C THR A 218 -6.40 13.09 -8.82
N TYR A 219 -5.88 12.04 -9.46
CA TYR A 219 -5.71 10.74 -8.78
C TYR A 219 -4.80 10.77 -7.55
N ASN A 220 -3.76 11.63 -7.57
CA ASN A 220 -2.85 11.81 -6.44
C ASN A 220 -3.54 12.48 -5.24
N ASP A 221 -4.44 13.43 -5.49
CA ASP A 221 -5.20 14.10 -4.46
C ASP A 221 -6.22 13.16 -3.80
N TRP A 222 -6.88 12.30 -4.59
CA TRP A 222 -7.76 11.27 -4.06
C TRP A 222 -7.01 10.18 -3.27
N GLY A 223 -5.85 9.75 -3.75
CA GLY A 223 -4.97 8.85 -2.98
C GLY A 223 -4.56 9.46 -1.64
N THR A 224 -4.18 10.74 -1.65
CA THR A 224 -3.82 11.49 -0.42
C THR A 224 -5.03 11.67 0.49
N CYS A 225 -6.21 11.96 -0.06
CA CYS A 225 -7.46 12.11 0.67
C CYS A 225 -7.81 10.84 1.45
N ILE A 226 -7.82 9.68 0.79
CA ILE A 226 -8.16 8.41 1.43
C ILE A 226 -7.09 7.97 2.42
N ALA A 227 -5.80 8.09 2.09
CA ALA A 227 -4.73 7.82 3.04
C ALA A 227 -4.85 8.71 4.29
N THR A 228 -5.03 10.02 4.11
CA THR A 228 -5.22 10.98 5.21
C THR A 228 -6.48 10.69 6.02
N SER A 229 -7.54 10.18 5.38
CA SER A 229 -8.80 9.82 6.05
C SER A 229 -8.65 8.64 6.98
N CYS A 230 -7.85 7.65 6.58
CA CYS A 230 -7.61 6.40 7.26
C CYS A 230 -6.53 6.48 8.36
N GLU A 231 -5.60 7.42 8.25
CA GLU A 231 -4.46 7.57 9.17
C GLU A 231 -4.89 7.78 10.64
N SER A 232 -4.30 7.00 11.55
CA SER A 232 -4.56 7.05 13.00
C SER A 232 -6.05 6.87 13.36
N ARG A 233 -6.71 5.95 12.67
CA ARG A 233 -8.11 5.53 12.92
C ARG A 233 -8.20 4.03 13.12
N ASP A 234 -9.18 3.61 13.92
CA ASP A 234 -9.58 2.21 14.02
C ASP A 234 -10.22 1.73 12.69
N PRO A 235 -9.73 0.67 12.03
CA PRO A 235 -10.24 0.24 10.73
C PRO A 235 -11.70 -0.19 10.80
N ARG A 236 -12.15 -0.71 11.96
CA ARG A 236 -13.54 -1.15 12.17
C ARG A 236 -14.52 0.02 12.15
N LYS A 237 -14.06 1.25 12.40
CA LYS A 237 -14.90 2.48 12.30
C LYS A 237 -15.00 3.03 10.87
N LEU A 238 -14.11 2.59 9.99
CA LEU A 238 -14.03 3.02 8.60
C LEU A 238 -14.48 1.91 7.64
N HIS A 239 -15.19 0.89 8.14
CA HIS A 239 -15.52 -0.28 7.35
C HIS A 239 -16.30 0.05 6.07
N TRP A 240 -17.23 1.02 6.10
CA TRP A 240 -17.94 1.47 4.90
C TRP A 240 -16.99 1.93 3.78
N LEU A 241 -15.89 2.60 4.13
CA LEU A 241 -14.89 3.04 3.16
C LEU A 241 -14.17 1.86 2.52
N PHE A 242 -13.72 0.91 3.33
CA PHE A 242 -13.00 -0.26 2.82
C PHE A 242 -13.89 -1.16 1.98
N GLU A 243 -15.15 -1.38 2.40
CA GLU A 243 -16.11 -2.14 1.60
C GLU A 243 -16.41 -1.45 0.27
N LEU A 244 -16.55 -0.11 0.25
CA LEU A 244 -16.71 0.64 -1.01
C LEU A 244 -15.48 0.53 -1.90
N LEU A 245 -14.26 0.72 -1.37
CA LEU A 245 -13.04 0.71 -2.15
C LEU A 245 -12.66 -0.68 -2.66
N LEU A 246 -13.11 -1.74 -1.97
CA LEU A 246 -12.93 -3.14 -2.40
C LEU A 246 -14.00 -3.61 -3.38
N GLU A 247 -15.03 -2.81 -3.64
CA GLU A 247 -16.08 -3.14 -4.61
C GLU A 247 -15.54 -2.99 -6.04
N SER A 248 -15.01 -4.09 -6.57
CA SER A 248 -14.53 -4.22 -7.95
C SER A 248 -13.53 -3.13 -8.38
N PRO A 249 -12.35 -3.03 -7.73
CA PRO A 249 -11.36 -2.00 -8.08
C PRO A 249 -10.77 -2.15 -9.49
N LEU A 250 -10.91 -3.32 -10.11
CA LEU A 250 -10.56 -3.60 -11.51
C LEU A 250 -11.82 -4.01 -12.28
N SER A 251 -12.74 -3.06 -12.50
CA SER A 251 -14.02 -3.33 -13.17
C SER A 251 -13.94 -3.15 -14.68
N GLY A 252 -12.91 -2.47 -15.20
CA GLY A 252 -12.79 -2.09 -16.61
C GLY A 252 -13.63 -0.87 -16.99
N GLU A 253 -14.54 -0.42 -16.11
CA GLU A 253 -15.33 0.79 -16.32
C GLU A 253 -14.43 2.04 -16.24
N GLY A 254 -14.45 2.87 -17.28
CA GLY A 254 -13.52 4.00 -17.40
C GLY A 254 -12.11 3.61 -17.89
N GLY A 255 -11.90 2.34 -18.25
CA GLY A 255 -10.66 1.83 -18.82
C GLY A 255 -9.53 1.61 -17.81
N SER A 256 -8.38 1.16 -18.32
CA SER A 256 -7.23 0.72 -17.51
C SER A 256 -6.66 1.79 -16.58
N PHE A 257 -6.78 3.07 -16.95
CA PHE A 257 -6.34 4.18 -16.12
C PHE A 257 -7.17 4.30 -14.83
N VAL A 258 -8.50 4.24 -14.93
CA VAL A 258 -9.39 4.37 -13.78
C VAL A 258 -9.20 3.18 -12.84
N ASP A 259 -9.09 1.96 -13.39
CA ASP A 259 -8.75 0.75 -12.65
C ASP A 259 -7.45 0.91 -11.84
N ALA A 260 -6.37 1.41 -12.47
CA ALA A 260 -5.12 1.68 -11.79
C ALA A 260 -5.25 2.78 -10.71
N CYS A 261 -6.11 3.78 -10.91
CA CYS A 261 -6.36 4.83 -9.93
C CYS A 261 -7.18 4.33 -8.74
N ARG A 262 -8.22 3.51 -8.96
CA ARG A 262 -9.02 2.90 -7.89
C ARG A 262 -8.16 2.01 -7.00
N LEU A 263 -7.30 1.18 -7.58
CA LEU A 263 -6.32 0.41 -6.82
C LEU A 263 -5.33 1.29 -6.05
N TYR A 264 -4.87 2.40 -6.63
CA TYR A 264 -3.98 3.35 -5.92
C TYR A 264 -4.67 3.98 -4.70
N VAL A 265 -5.92 4.40 -4.85
CA VAL A 265 -6.70 4.98 -3.75
C VAL A 265 -6.95 3.95 -2.64
N LEU A 266 -7.33 2.72 -3.01
CA LEU A 266 -7.49 1.60 -2.07
C LEU A 266 -6.17 1.29 -1.33
N GLN A 267 -5.05 1.23 -2.07
CA GLN A 267 -3.71 1.05 -1.51
C GLN A 267 -3.40 2.11 -0.47
N GLY A 268 -3.69 3.39 -0.76
CA GLY A 268 -3.51 4.49 0.17
C GLY A 268 -4.28 4.29 1.48
N GLY A 269 -5.52 3.78 1.40
CA GLY A 269 -6.33 3.49 2.59
C GLY A 269 -5.79 2.31 3.43
N LEU A 270 -5.47 1.20 2.77
CA LEU A 270 -5.00 -0.03 3.44
C LEU A 270 -3.60 0.15 4.05
N ALA A 271 -2.71 0.87 3.36
CA ALA A 271 -1.36 1.18 3.85
C ALA A 271 -1.36 1.87 5.21
N GLN A 272 -2.41 2.63 5.52
CA GLN A 272 -2.55 3.38 6.77
C GLN A 272 -3.15 2.55 7.92
N GLN A 273 -3.57 1.31 7.66
CA GLN A 273 -4.07 0.38 8.67
C GLN A 273 -3.05 -0.72 9.04
N GLU A 274 -2.02 -0.90 8.22
CA GLU A 274 -0.86 -1.76 8.49
C GLU A 274 -1.31 -3.19 8.88
N TRP A 275 -0.80 -3.71 9.99
CA TRP A 275 -1.06 -5.07 10.50
C TRP A 275 -2.51 -5.33 10.95
N ARG A 276 -3.35 -4.30 11.07
CA ARG A 276 -4.71 -4.44 11.65
C ARG A 276 -5.78 -4.89 10.66
N VAL A 277 -5.44 -5.11 9.39
CA VAL A 277 -6.42 -5.45 8.34
C VAL A 277 -6.07 -6.73 7.57
N PRO A 278 -5.63 -7.83 8.23
CA PRO A 278 -5.19 -9.03 7.52
C PRO A 278 -6.28 -9.62 6.62
N GLU A 279 -7.55 -9.64 7.07
CA GLU A 279 -8.68 -10.15 6.30
C GLU A 279 -8.92 -9.35 5.01
N LEU A 280 -8.81 -8.02 5.05
CA LEU A 280 -8.94 -7.18 3.86
C LEU A 280 -7.80 -7.41 2.86
N LEU A 281 -6.57 -7.60 3.36
CA LEU A 281 -5.41 -7.93 2.52
C LEU A 281 -5.57 -9.29 1.84
N HIS A 282 -6.08 -10.30 2.55
CA HIS A 282 -6.43 -11.61 1.97
C HIS A 282 -7.52 -11.51 0.90
N ARG A 283 -8.59 -10.74 1.16
CA ARG A 283 -9.66 -10.49 0.17
C ARG A 283 -9.11 -9.83 -1.08
N LEU A 284 -8.25 -8.82 -0.92
CA LEU A 284 -7.64 -8.12 -2.04
C LEU A 284 -6.70 -9.02 -2.84
N LEU A 285 -5.84 -9.80 -2.17
CA LEU A 285 -4.96 -10.76 -2.83
C LEU A 285 -5.77 -11.78 -3.64
N LYS A 286 -6.79 -12.40 -3.03
CA LYS A 286 -7.69 -13.34 -3.70
C LYS A 286 -8.40 -12.73 -4.91
N TYR A 287 -8.77 -11.45 -4.84
CA TYR A 287 -9.38 -10.74 -5.97
C TYR A 287 -8.39 -10.45 -7.11
N LEU A 288 -7.13 -10.18 -6.79
CA LEU A 288 -6.08 -9.80 -7.74
C LEU A 288 -5.38 -11.00 -8.38
N GLU A 289 -5.24 -12.13 -7.69
CA GLU A 289 -4.55 -13.33 -8.19
C GLU A 289 -5.03 -13.79 -9.60
N PRO A 290 -6.35 -13.89 -9.87
CA PRO A 290 -6.84 -14.22 -11.21
C PRO A 290 -6.60 -13.13 -12.27
N LYS A 291 -6.15 -11.94 -11.87
CA LYS A 291 -5.96 -10.75 -12.72
C LYS A 291 -4.48 -10.38 -12.84
N LEU A 292 -3.55 -11.28 -12.53
CA LEU A 292 -2.12 -11.00 -12.66
C LEU A 292 -1.64 -11.03 -14.12
N THR A 293 -2.41 -11.61 -15.05
CA THR A 293 -2.08 -11.67 -16.48
C THR A 293 -2.64 -10.50 -17.30
N GLN A 294 -2.98 -9.38 -16.65
CA GLN A 294 -3.54 -8.18 -17.27
C GLN A 294 -2.61 -7.59 -18.35
N VAL A 295 -3.20 -7.23 -19.49
CA VAL A 295 -2.45 -6.73 -20.66
C VAL A 295 -2.01 -5.27 -20.51
N TYR A 296 -2.70 -4.48 -19.68
CA TYR A 296 -2.38 -3.08 -19.51
C TYR A 296 -1.22 -2.85 -18.53
N LYS A 297 -0.14 -2.26 -19.03
CA LYS A 297 1.09 -1.99 -18.26
C LYS A 297 0.84 -1.19 -16.98
N ASN A 298 0.09 -0.10 -17.06
CA ASN A 298 -0.23 0.76 -15.91
C ASN A 298 -0.97 0.00 -14.79
N VAL A 299 -1.85 -0.94 -15.16
CA VAL A 299 -2.55 -1.81 -14.21
C VAL A 299 -1.56 -2.80 -13.58
N ARG A 300 -0.69 -3.43 -14.37
CA ARG A 300 0.37 -4.33 -13.83
C ARG A 300 1.29 -3.62 -12.83
N GLU A 301 1.74 -2.40 -13.17
CA GLU A 301 2.57 -1.58 -12.27
C GLU A 301 1.85 -1.27 -10.97
N ARG A 302 0.55 -0.97 -11.05
CA ARG A 302 -0.26 -0.72 -9.87
C ARG A 302 -0.47 -1.99 -9.04
N ILE A 303 -0.79 -3.12 -9.66
CA ILE A 303 -0.92 -4.42 -8.98
C ILE A 303 0.40 -4.76 -8.27
N GLY A 304 1.54 -4.60 -8.92
CA GLY A 304 2.85 -4.85 -8.30
C GLY A 304 3.10 -3.99 -7.07
N SER A 305 2.73 -2.71 -7.13
CA SER A 305 2.76 -1.81 -5.96
C SER A 305 1.81 -2.28 -4.86
N VAL A 306 0.58 -2.69 -5.19
CA VAL A 306 -0.40 -3.20 -4.22
C VAL A 306 0.10 -4.49 -3.54
N LEU A 307 0.64 -5.45 -4.30
CA LEU A 307 1.23 -6.68 -3.77
C LEU A 307 2.35 -6.40 -2.77
N THR A 308 3.16 -5.37 -3.02
CA THR A 308 4.19 -4.93 -2.07
C THR A 308 3.59 -4.59 -0.71
N TYR A 309 2.48 -3.83 -0.68
CA TYR A 309 1.82 -3.44 0.58
C TYR A 309 1.05 -4.59 1.23
N ILE A 310 0.51 -5.52 0.44
CA ILE A 310 -0.13 -6.74 0.95
C ILE A 310 0.88 -7.57 1.76
N PHE A 311 2.09 -7.72 1.25
CA PHE A 311 3.12 -8.54 1.86
C PHE A 311 4.05 -7.79 2.83
N MET A 312 3.89 -6.48 2.98
CA MET A 312 4.76 -5.65 3.83
C MET A 312 4.76 -6.06 5.31
N ILE A 313 3.69 -6.72 5.76
CA ILE A 313 3.52 -7.20 7.15
C ILE A 313 4.10 -8.61 7.35
N ASP A 314 4.39 -9.33 6.27
CA ASP A 314 5.11 -10.60 6.34
C ASP A 314 6.61 -10.33 6.58
N VAL A 315 6.95 -10.12 7.85
CA VAL A 315 8.30 -9.77 8.28
C VAL A 315 9.03 -10.92 8.94
N SER A 316 10.33 -11.04 8.67
CA SER A 316 11.22 -12.00 9.33
C SER A 316 12.04 -11.34 10.46
N LEU A 317 11.36 -10.60 11.34
CA LEU A 317 12.01 -9.92 12.47
C LEU A 317 12.17 -10.84 13.69
N PRO A 318 13.26 -10.72 14.47
CA PRO A 318 13.45 -11.51 15.69
C PRO A 318 12.28 -11.37 16.67
N ASN A 319 11.94 -12.46 17.37
CA ASN A 319 10.88 -12.48 18.39
C ASN A 319 9.53 -11.90 17.92
N THR A 320 9.16 -12.14 16.65
CA THR A 320 7.88 -11.70 16.07
C THR A 320 7.01 -12.93 15.79
N ALA A 321 5.78 -12.90 16.29
CA ALA A 321 4.77 -13.92 16.02
C ALA A 321 4.39 -13.90 14.53
N ALA A 322 4.03 -15.06 13.99
CA ALA A 322 3.59 -15.17 12.60
C ALA A 322 2.38 -14.27 12.35
N THR A 323 2.44 -13.46 11.29
CA THR A 323 1.30 -12.62 10.92
C THR A 323 0.14 -13.44 10.35
N LYS A 324 -1.08 -12.95 10.54
CA LYS A 324 -2.31 -13.39 9.89
C LYS A 324 -2.50 -12.76 8.52
N SER A 325 -1.70 -11.75 8.16
CA SER A 325 -1.66 -11.18 6.81
C SER A 325 -1.16 -12.20 5.78
N PRO A 326 -1.42 -11.99 4.48
CA PRO A 326 -0.93 -12.89 3.43
C PRO A 326 0.59 -13.12 3.50
N ARG A 327 1.00 -14.36 3.24
CA ARG A 327 2.39 -14.80 3.31
C ARG A 327 3.01 -14.82 1.92
N VAL A 328 4.22 -14.26 1.78
CA VAL A 328 4.96 -14.22 0.50
C VAL A 328 5.23 -15.64 0.01
N HIS A 329 5.65 -16.52 0.92
CA HIS A 329 5.95 -17.92 0.62
C HIS A 329 4.80 -18.66 -0.07
N GLU A 330 3.59 -18.56 0.50
CA GLU A 330 2.39 -19.22 -0.03
C GLU A 330 2.00 -18.67 -1.40
N PHE A 331 2.10 -17.34 -1.57
CA PHE A 331 1.83 -16.69 -2.85
C PHE A 331 2.85 -17.13 -3.91
N THR A 332 4.14 -17.02 -3.63
CA THR A 332 5.20 -17.42 -4.58
C THR A 332 5.06 -18.88 -4.99
N THR A 333 4.71 -19.78 -4.06
CA THR A 333 4.47 -21.19 -4.37
C THR A 333 3.40 -21.38 -5.46
N ARG A 334 2.24 -20.70 -5.33
CA ARG A 334 1.18 -20.72 -6.34
C ARG A 334 1.60 -20.08 -7.66
N ILE A 335 2.39 -19.01 -7.60
CA ILE A 335 2.88 -18.32 -8.79
C ILE A 335 3.87 -19.19 -9.56
N LEU A 336 4.76 -19.90 -8.86
CA LEU A 336 5.71 -20.82 -9.48
C LEU A 336 5.00 -21.96 -10.22
N GLU A 337 3.86 -22.46 -9.72
CA GLU A 337 3.05 -23.45 -10.44
C GLU A 337 2.62 -22.95 -11.83
N ASN A 338 2.18 -21.70 -11.91
CA ASN A 338 1.78 -21.06 -13.17
C ASN A 338 2.98 -20.65 -14.06
N LEU A 339 4.19 -20.60 -13.49
CA LEU A 339 5.42 -20.29 -14.23
C LEU A 339 6.23 -21.54 -14.63
N LYS A 340 5.80 -22.76 -14.22
CA LYS A 340 6.46 -24.02 -14.57
C LYS A 340 6.78 -24.16 -16.08
N PRO A 341 5.86 -23.84 -17.02
CA PRO A 341 6.16 -23.94 -18.45
C PRO A 341 7.35 -23.09 -18.90
N LEU A 342 7.62 -21.97 -18.22
CA LEU A 342 8.78 -21.12 -18.49
C LEU A 342 10.05 -21.60 -17.78
N MET A 343 9.91 -22.31 -16.66
CA MET A 343 11.05 -22.83 -15.91
C MET A 343 11.67 -24.04 -16.61
N GLU A 344 10.84 -24.94 -17.13
CA GLU A 344 11.26 -26.21 -17.76
C GLU A 344 11.85 -26.03 -19.16
N ALA A 345 11.50 -24.97 -19.88
CA ALA A 345 12.07 -24.68 -21.19
C ALA A 345 13.50 -24.15 -21.05
N ASP A 346 14.49 -24.79 -21.68
CA ASP A 346 15.90 -24.35 -21.66
C ASP A 346 16.17 -23.13 -22.57
N GLU A 347 15.18 -22.72 -23.35
CA GLU A 347 15.26 -21.58 -24.27
C GLU A 347 15.19 -20.24 -23.54
N GLU A 348 15.70 -19.20 -24.22
CA GLU A 348 15.50 -17.82 -23.80
C GLU A 348 14.02 -17.43 -23.86
N ILE A 349 13.60 -16.59 -22.91
CA ILE A 349 12.23 -16.11 -22.84
C ILE A 349 12.16 -14.79 -23.61
N GLN A 350 11.63 -14.86 -24.83
CA GLN A 350 11.39 -13.69 -25.68
C GLN A 350 9.93 -13.22 -25.54
N ASN A 351 9.72 -11.90 -25.63
CA ASN A 351 8.37 -11.33 -25.62
C ASN A 351 7.71 -11.49 -27.00
N HIS A 352 7.01 -12.60 -27.20
CA HIS A 352 6.24 -12.89 -28.41
C HIS A 352 4.74 -12.60 -28.25
N VAL A 353 4.34 -12.02 -27.11
CA VAL A 353 2.92 -11.82 -26.76
C VAL A 353 2.38 -10.60 -27.50
N MET A 354 1.48 -10.83 -28.46
CA MET A 354 0.64 -9.78 -29.03
C MET A 354 -0.34 -9.28 -27.94
N GLU A 355 -0.39 -7.95 -27.73
CA GLU A 355 -1.28 -7.32 -26.75
C GLU A 355 -2.73 -7.25 -27.28
N GLU A 356 -3.33 -8.40 -27.58
CA GLU A 356 -4.73 -8.49 -28.01
C GLU A 356 -5.65 -8.89 -26.84
N ASN A 357 -6.80 -8.19 -26.75
CA ASN A 357 -7.86 -8.42 -25.76
C ASN A 357 -8.76 -9.63 -26.10
N GLY A 358 -8.22 -10.65 -26.78
CA GLY A 358 -8.98 -11.82 -27.19
C GLY A 358 -9.29 -12.77 -26.04
N VAL A 359 -10.55 -13.18 -25.92
CA VAL A 359 -11.02 -14.32 -25.10
C VAL A 359 -10.75 -15.63 -25.88
N GLY A 360 -9.49 -15.86 -26.25
CA GLY A 360 -9.04 -17.11 -26.83
C GLY A 360 -8.20 -17.88 -25.82
N GLU A 361 -8.20 -19.22 -25.89
CA GLU A 361 -7.21 -20.05 -25.19
C GLU A 361 -5.82 -19.65 -25.69
N GLN A 362 -5.15 -18.79 -24.91
CA GLN A 362 -3.74 -18.52 -25.09
C GLN A 362 -2.97 -19.64 -24.41
N ASP A 363 -1.91 -20.09 -25.06
CA ASP A 363 -1.06 -21.16 -24.53
C ASP A 363 -0.49 -20.78 -23.16
N GLU A 364 -0.24 -21.80 -22.34
CA GLU A 364 0.23 -21.64 -20.95
C GLU A 364 1.53 -20.83 -20.88
N ARG A 365 2.39 -20.91 -21.92
CA ARG A 365 3.64 -20.13 -22.04
C ARG A 365 3.35 -18.63 -22.15
N THR A 366 2.40 -18.22 -23.01
CA THR A 366 1.99 -16.81 -23.14
C THR A 366 1.40 -16.27 -21.84
N GLN A 367 0.55 -17.03 -21.16
CA GLN A 367 0.01 -16.65 -19.86
C GLN A 367 1.11 -16.53 -18.80
N GLY A 368 2.08 -17.44 -18.80
CA GLY A 368 3.27 -17.37 -17.96
C GLY A 368 4.05 -16.07 -18.19
N ILE A 369 4.24 -15.62 -19.44
CA ILE A 369 4.96 -14.36 -19.73
C ILE A 369 4.17 -13.16 -19.22
N LYS A 370 2.84 -13.12 -19.43
CA LYS A 370 1.98 -12.05 -18.90
C LYS A 370 2.04 -11.97 -17.39
N LEU A 371 1.98 -13.13 -16.72
CA LEU A 371 2.14 -13.24 -15.27
C LEU A 371 3.50 -12.69 -14.83
N LEU A 372 4.57 -13.12 -15.49
CA LEU A 372 5.94 -12.73 -15.18
C LEU A 372 6.15 -11.22 -15.29
N LYS A 373 5.54 -10.55 -16.28
CA LYS A 373 5.54 -9.07 -16.39
C LYS A 373 5.01 -8.41 -15.11
N THR A 374 3.92 -8.92 -14.54
CA THR A 374 3.34 -8.38 -13.29
C THR A 374 4.21 -8.70 -12.07
N ILE A 375 4.76 -9.91 -11.99
CA ILE A 375 5.66 -10.33 -10.92
C ILE A 375 6.94 -9.47 -10.91
N LEU A 376 7.49 -9.14 -12.07
CA LEU A 376 8.61 -8.19 -12.18
C LEU A 376 8.24 -6.82 -11.61
N LYS A 377 7.05 -6.28 -11.94
CA LYS A 377 6.60 -5.01 -11.35
C LYS A 377 6.48 -5.09 -9.82
N TRP A 378 6.00 -6.22 -9.29
CA TRP A 378 5.91 -6.45 -7.84
C TRP A 378 7.28 -6.47 -7.16
N LEU A 379 8.24 -7.24 -7.69
CA LEU A 379 9.57 -7.34 -7.11
C LEU A 379 10.32 -5.99 -7.18
N MET A 380 10.23 -5.28 -8.32
CA MET A 380 10.78 -3.93 -8.45
C MET A 380 10.15 -2.94 -7.46
N ALA A 381 8.84 -3.04 -7.22
CA ALA A 381 8.17 -2.20 -6.24
C ALA A 381 8.51 -2.59 -4.78
N SER A 382 8.81 -3.86 -4.53
CA SER A 382 9.18 -4.35 -3.20
C SER A 382 10.61 -3.98 -2.82
N ALA A 383 11.49 -3.85 -3.82
CA ALA A 383 12.85 -3.38 -3.62
C ALA A 383 12.87 -2.00 -2.92
N GLY A 384 13.51 -1.94 -1.75
CA GLY A 384 13.61 -0.72 -0.94
C GLY A 384 12.36 -0.34 -0.14
N ARG A 385 11.30 -1.16 -0.14
CA ARG A 385 10.08 -0.92 0.68
C ARG A 385 9.83 -1.99 1.73
N SER A 386 10.16 -3.25 1.46
CA SER A 386 9.97 -4.34 2.43
C SER A 386 11.00 -4.28 3.57
N PHE A 387 10.56 -4.51 4.81
CA PHE A 387 11.46 -4.56 5.98
C PHE A 387 12.40 -5.76 5.96
N SER A 388 11.94 -6.88 5.41
CA SER A 388 12.74 -8.08 5.15
C SER A 388 12.56 -8.52 3.71
N THR A 389 13.67 -8.68 3.00
CA THR A 389 13.66 -9.25 1.66
C THR A 389 13.33 -10.74 1.74
N ALA A 390 12.32 -11.18 1.00
CA ALA A 390 11.96 -12.59 0.86
C ALA A 390 12.95 -13.30 -0.09
N VAL A 391 14.21 -13.40 0.35
CA VAL A 391 15.33 -13.86 -0.49
C VAL A 391 15.08 -15.27 -1.01
N THR A 392 14.58 -16.19 -0.19
CA THR A 392 14.33 -17.59 -0.59
C THR A 392 13.34 -17.67 -1.75
N GLU A 393 12.23 -16.94 -1.68
CA GLU A 393 11.21 -16.88 -2.72
C GLU A 393 11.72 -16.16 -3.99
N GLN A 394 12.48 -15.09 -3.80
CA GLN A 394 13.13 -14.37 -4.91
C GLN A 394 14.13 -15.26 -5.67
N LEU A 395 14.88 -16.10 -4.94
CA LEU A 395 15.84 -17.03 -5.53
C LEU A 395 15.19 -18.08 -6.44
N GLN A 396 13.95 -18.48 -6.16
CA GLN A 396 13.22 -19.42 -7.01
C GLN A 396 12.81 -18.79 -8.36
N LEU A 397 12.62 -17.47 -8.40
CA LEU A 397 12.28 -16.72 -9.61
C LEU A 397 13.52 -16.26 -10.39
N LEU A 398 14.67 -16.17 -9.73
CA LEU A 398 15.91 -15.64 -10.29
C LEU A 398 16.36 -16.33 -11.61
N PRO A 399 16.29 -17.67 -11.76
CA PRO A 399 16.64 -18.33 -13.02
C PRO A 399 15.80 -17.87 -14.21
N LEU A 400 14.51 -17.58 -14.01
CA LEU A 400 13.63 -17.07 -15.07
C LEU A 400 14.09 -15.69 -15.54
N PHE A 401 14.50 -14.82 -14.62
CA PHE A 401 14.97 -13.47 -14.97
C PHE A 401 16.29 -13.50 -15.74
N PHE A 402 17.18 -14.44 -15.41
CA PHE A 402 18.41 -14.64 -16.19
C PHE A 402 18.14 -15.13 -17.62
N LYS A 403 17.07 -15.92 -17.86
CA LYS A 403 16.64 -16.32 -19.21
C LYS A 403 16.02 -15.20 -20.05
N ILE A 404 15.71 -14.06 -19.43
CA ILE A 404 15.10 -12.88 -20.08
C ILE A 404 16.14 -11.78 -20.32
N ALA A 405 17.08 -11.61 -19.38
CA ALA A 405 17.87 -10.41 -19.26
C ALA A 405 18.68 -10.09 -20.55
N PRO A 406 18.59 -8.86 -21.05
CA PRO A 406 19.31 -8.42 -22.25
C PRO A 406 20.79 -8.18 -21.95
N VAL A 407 21.63 -8.32 -22.98
CA VAL A 407 23.04 -7.89 -22.98
C VAL A 407 23.16 -6.54 -23.72
N GLU A 408 24.25 -5.81 -23.50
CA GLU A 408 24.44 -4.39 -23.93
C GLU A 408 24.29 -4.13 -25.45
N ASN A 409 24.10 -5.14 -26.30
CA ASN A 409 23.92 -5.03 -27.76
C ASN A 409 22.64 -5.69 -28.30
N ASP A 410 21.62 -5.90 -27.46
CA ASP A 410 20.38 -6.54 -27.88
C ASP A 410 19.50 -5.61 -28.74
N ASN A 411 19.39 -5.92 -30.04
CA ASN A 411 18.56 -5.18 -31.01
C ASN A 411 17.05 -5.25 -30.69
N SER A 412 16.64 -6.16 -29.79
CA SER A 412 15.23 -6.43 -29.41
C SER A 412 14.94 -6.07 -27.94
N TYR A 413 15.43 -4.91 -27.49
CA TYR A 413 15.25 -4.43 -26.11
C TYR A 413 13.81 -3.98 -25.82
N ASP A 414 12.95 -4.95 -25.49
CA ASP A 414 11.55 -4.73 -25.17
C ASP A 414 11.29 -4.37 -23.68
N GLU A 415 10.01 -4.18 -23.31
CA GLU A 415 9.62 -3.88 -21.93
C GLU A 415 10.04 -4.98 -20.95
N LEU A 416 9.85 -6.25 -21.30
CA LEU A 416 10.09 -7.40 -20.43
C LEU A 416 11.58 -7.52 -20.10
N LYS A 417 12.44 -7.36 -21.12
CA LYS A 417 13.91 -7.35 -20.95
C LYS A 417 14.39 -6.21 -20.07
N ARG A 418 13.86 -4.99 -20.29
CA ARG A 418 14.18 -3.83 -19.44
C ARG A 418 13.76 -4.06 -17.99
N ASP A 419 12.56 -4.58 -17.76
CA ASP A 419 12.04 -4.85 -16.42
C ASP A 419 12.85 -5.95 -15.72
N ALA A 420 13.23 -7.01 -16.42
CA ALA A 420 14.09 -8.07 -15.88
C ALA A 420 15.47 -7.54 -15.50
N LYS A 421 16.12 -6.74 -16.37
CA LYS A 421 17.42 -6.09 -16.07
C LYS A 421 17.33 -5.21 -14.83
N MET A 422 16.30 -4.37 -14.75
CA MET A 422 16.07 -3.49 -13.60
C MET A 422 15.82 -4.30 -12.32
N CYS A 423 14.99 -5.35 -12.39
CA CYS A 423 14.71 -6.21 -11.26
C CYS A 423 15.98 -6.90 -10.75
N LEU A 424 16.80 -7.48 -11.63
CA LEU A 424 18.08 -8.09 -11.27
C LEU A 424 19.06 -7.09 -10.64
N SER A 425 19.13 -5.87 -11.17
CA SER A 425 19.94 -4.80 -10.59
C SER A 425 19.48 -4.43 -9.18
N LEU A 426 18.17 -4.28 -8.96
CA LEU A 426 17.61 -3.98 -7.64
C LEU A 426 17.82 -5.15 -6.65
N MET A 427 17.67 -6.40 -7.11
CA MET A 427 17.87 -7.59 -6.30
C MET A 427 19.33 -7.78 -5.88
N SER A 428 20.29 -7.52 -6.77
CA SER A 428 21.73 -7.63 -6.44
C SER A 428 22.19 -6.58 -5.42
N GLN A 429 21.54 -5.42 -5.35
CA GLN A 429 21.83 -4.38 -4.36
C GLN A 429 21.23 -4.67 -2.97
N GLY A 430 20.41 -5.73 -2.84
CA GLY A 430 19.77 -6.12 -1.60
C GLY A 430 20.77 -6.62 -0.56
N LEU A 431 20.55 -6.25 0.71
CA LEU A 431 21.32 -6.79 1.84
C LEU A 431 20.96 -8.26 2.05
N LEU A 432 21.99 -9.09 2.23
CA LEU A 432 21.87 -10.52 2.52
C LEU A 432 22.18 -10.82 3.99
N TYR A 433 21.49 -11.78 4.58
CA TYR A 433 21.93 -12.39 5.82
C TYR A 433 23.05 -13.42 5.54
N PRO A 434 23.97 -13.67 6.49
CA PRO A 434 25.05 -14.66 6.30
C PRO A 434 24.54 -16.05 5.88
N GLN A 435 23.38 -16.48 6.38
CA GLN A 435 22.76 -17.77 6.06
C GLN A 435 22.19 -17.82 4.63
N GLN A 436 21.93 -16.66 4.01
CA GLN A 436 21.38 -16.56 2.67
C GLN A 436 22.47 -16.59 1.60
N VAL A 437 23.71 -16.23 1.92
CA VAL A 437 24.84 -16.20 0.97
C VAL A 437 25.03 -17.54 0.24
N PRO A 438 25.09 -18.70 0.93
CA PRO A 438 25.26 -19.99 0.24
C PRO A 438 24.10 -20.30 -0.73
N LEU A 439 22.87 -19.93 -0.36
CA LEU A 439 21.67 -20.16 -1.17
C LEU A 439 21.73 -19.38 -2.49
N VAL A 440 22.14 -18.11 -2.43
CA VAL A 440 22.27 -17.28 -3.62
C VAL A 440 23.39 -17.82 -4.53
N LEU A 441 24.56 -18.13 -3.96
CA LEU A 441 25.69 -18.67 -4.72
C LEU A 441 25.36 -20.02 -5.39
N GLN A 442 24.57 -20.87 -4.74
CA GLN A 442 24.09 -22.12 -5.33
C GLN A 442 23.28 -21.86 -6.61
N VAL A 443 22.35 -20.91 -6.60
CA VAL A 443 21.54 -20.55 -7.77
C VAL A 443 22.40 -19.95 -8.88
N LEU A 444 23.38 -19.11 -8.55
CA LEU A 444 24.31 -18.55 -9.54
C LEU A 444 25.17 -19.63 -10.18
N LYS A 445 25.72 -20.56 -9.39
CA LYS A 445 26.50 -21.71 -9.88
C LYS A 445 25.69 -22.64 -10.77
N GLN A 446 24.41 -22.85 -10.45
CA GLN A 446 23.50 -23.64 -11.28
C GLN A 446 23.23 -22.94 -12.61
N THR A 447 22.91 -21.64 -12.57
CA THR A 447 22.66 -20.83 -13.77
C THR A 447 23.91 -20.69 -14.65
N ALA A 448 25.11 -20.70 -14.06
CA ALA A 448 26.38 -20.69 -14.79
C ALA A 448 26.59 -21.89 -15.71
N ARG A 449 25.80 -22.96 -15.54
CA ARG A 449 25.81 -24.16 -16.40
C ARG A 449 24.73 -24.10 -17.49
N SER A 450 23.98 -23.00 -17.58
CA SER A 450 22.96 -22.80 -18.61
C SER A 450 23.58 -22.69 -20.00
N ASN A 451 22.85 -23.15 -21.02
CA ASN A 451 23.23 -23.01 -22.42
C ASN A 451 23.10 -21.55 -22.92
N SER A 452 22.29 -20.71 -22.26
CA SER A 452 22.15 -19.30 -22.64
C SER A 452 23.36 -18.50 -22.15
N TRP A 453 24.14 -17.99 -23.10
CA TRP A 453 25.26 -17.11 -22.79
C TRP A 453 24.79 -15.76 -22.22
N HIS A 454 23.59 -15.27 -22.57
CA HIS A 454 22.99 -14.08 -21.94
C HIS A 454 22.76 -14.29 -20.43
N ALA A 455 22.27 -15.48 -20.05
CA ALA A 455 22.13 -15.85 -18.64
C ALA A 455 23.51 -15.89 -17.94
N ARG A 456 24.51 -16.55 -18.55
CA ARG A 456 25.88 -16.62 -18.00
C ARG A 456 26.57 -15.26 -17.89
N TYR A 457 26.35 -14.36 -18.84
CA TYR A 457 26.80 -12.97 -18.77
C TYR A 457 26.12 -12.22 -17.62
N THR A 458 24.80 -12.37 -17.50
CA THR A 458 24.00 -11.62 -16.52
C THR A 458 24.29 -12.04 -15.09
N ILE A 459 24.60 -13.32 -14.84
CA ILE A 459 25.01 -13.73 -13.49
C ILE A 459 26.31 -13.06 -13.04
N LEU A 460 27.25 -12.76 -13.96
CA LEU A 460 28.51 -12.08 -13.61
C LEU A 460 28.26 -10.61 -13.22
N THR A 461 27.38 -9.92 -13.93
CA THR A 461 27.01 -8.52 -13.58
C THR A 461 26.19 -8.47 -12.28
N TYR A 462 25.31 -9.44 -12.05
CA TYR A 462 24.60 -9.62 -10.78
C TYR A 462 25.59 -9.89 -9.62
N LEU A 463 26.54 -10.82 -9.84
CA LEU A 463 27.55 -11.19 -8.86
C LEU A 463 28.41 -10.00 -8.46
N GLN A 464 28.92 -9.23 -9.44
CA GLN A 464 29.73 -8.04 -9.20
C GLN A 464 29.03 -7.05 -8.26
N THR A 465 27.78 -6.72 -8.56
CA THR A 465 27.00 -5.77 -7.75
C THR A 465 26.71 -6.36 -6.36
N MET A 466 26.29 -7.62 -6.29
CA MET A 466 25.96 -8.29 -5.03
C MET A 466 27.14 -8.38 -4.08
N VAL A 467 28.31 -8.77 -4.58
CA VAL A 467 29.54 -8.87 -3.78
C VAL A 467 29.93 -7.49 -3.26
N PHE A 468 29.90 -6.46 -4.10
CA PHE A 468 30.26 -5.10 -3.67
C PHE A 468 29.33 -4.58 -2.55
N TYR A 469 28.02 -4.73 -2.70
CA TYR A 469 27.03 -4.26 -1.72
C TYR A 469 27.06 -5.05 -0.40
N ASN A 470 27.52 -6.31 -0.42
CA ASN A 470 27.57 -7.20 0.73
C ASN A 470 29.00 -7.64 1.08
N LEU A 471 30.01 -6.83 0.73
CA LEU A 471 31.43 -7.23 0.71
C LEU A 471 31.89 -7.91 2.00
N PHE A 472 31.60 -7.30 3.14
CA PHE A 472 32.04 -7.84 4.44
C PHE A 472 31.33 -9.14 4.84
N ILE A 473 30.11 -9.36 4.35
CA ILE A 473 29.36 -10.60 4.60
C ILE A 473 30.03 -11.75 3.85
N PHE A 474 30.43 -11.50 2.60
CA PHE A 474 31.17 -12.47 1.79
C PHE A 474 32.58 -12.71 2.34
N LEU A 475 33.33 -11.66 2.67
CA LEU A 475 34.70 -11.81 3.21
C LEU A 475 34.75 -12.57 4.54
N ASN A 476 33.68 -12.53 5.32
CA ASN A 476 33.56 -13.29 6.57
C ASN A 476 33.14 -14.77 6.35
N ASN A 477 33.07 -15.23 5.10
CA ASN A 477 32.76 -16.61 4.73
C ASN A 477 33.77 -17.11 3.67
N GLU A 478 34.80 -17.83 4.11
CA GLU A 478 35.89 -18.31 3.25
C GLU A 478 35.39 -19.24 2.12
N GLU A 479 34.39 -20.08 2.40
CA GLU A 479 33.77 -20.94 1.40
C GLU A 479 33.08 -20.10 0.31
N ALA A 480 32.34 -19.06 0.70
CA ALA A 480 31.70 -18.16 -0.24
C ALA A 480 32.72 -17.42 -1.13
N VAL A 481 33.85 -16.98 -0.59
CA VAL A 481 34.94 -16.36 -1.36
C VAL A 481 35.52 -17.34 -2.38
N ASN A 482 35.78 -18.59 -1.97
CA ASN A 482 36.30 -19.62 -2.87
C ASN A 482 35.28 -19.98 -3.96
N ASP A 483 33.99 -20.01 -3.62
CA ASP A 483 32.89 -20.25 -4.54
C ASP A 483 32.77 -19.16 -5.61
N ILE A 484 32.91 -17.90 -5.21
CA ILE A 484 32.94 -16.75 -6.12
C ILE A 484 34.14 -16.87 -7.06
N ARG A 485 35.34 -17.11 -6.52
CA ARG A 485 36.56 -17.26 -7.31
C ARG A 485 36.43 -18.39 -8.33
N TRP A 486 35.92 -19.54 -7.91
CA TRP A 486 35.66 -20.68 -8.79
C TRP A 486 34.70 -20.31 -9.92
N LEU A 487 33.61 -19.60 -9.59
CA LEU A 487 32.60 -19.20 -10.57
C LEU A 487 33.17 -18.24 -11.62
N VAL A 488 33.94 -17.24 -11.20
CA VAL A 488 34.60 -16.28 -12.09
C VAL A 488 35.63 -16.98 -12.97
N ILE A 489 36.53 -17.78 -12.40
CA ILE A 489 37.54 -18.52 -13.19
C ILE A 489 36.87 -19.45 -14.21
N LYS A 490 35.82 -20.17 -13.81
CA LYS A 490 35.10 -21.06 -14.72
C LYS A 490 34.52 -20.31 -15.92
N LEU A 491 33.95 -19.12 -15.71
CA LEU A 491 33.36 -18.32 -16.78
C LEU A 491 34.40 -17.47 -17.54
N LEU A 492 35.65 -17.42 -17.06
CA LEU A 492 36.77 -16.85 -17.81
C LEU A 492 37.12 -17.73 -19.03
N GLU A 493 36.92 -19.04 -18.91
CA GLU A 493 37.12 -20.04 -19.97
C GLU A 493 35.85 -20.28 -20.81
N ASP A 494 34.84 -19.39 -20.72
CA ASP A 494 33.59 -19.53 -21.46
C ASP A 494 33.82 -19.40 -22.98
N GLU A 495 33.09 -20.20 -23.76
CA GLU A 495 33.15 -20.19 -25.23
C GLU A 495 32.70 -18.85 -25.83
N GLN A 496 31.84 -18.11 -25.13
CA GLN A 496 31.37 -16.80 -25.57
C GLN A 496 32.32 -15.68 -25.12
N LEU A 497 32.80 -14.88 -26.08
CA LEU A 497 33.77 -13.80 -25.84
C LEU A 497 33.25 -12.74 -24.86
N GLU A 498 31.98 -12.39 -24.93
CA GLU A 498 31.36 -11.39 -24.05
C GLU A 498 31.34 -11.87 -22.59
N VAL A 499 31.11 -13.16 -22.36
CA VAL A 499 31.08 -13.78 -21.03
C VAL A 499 32.50 -13.86 -20.45
N SER A 500 33.46 -14.34 -21.22
CA SER A 500 34.87 -14.40 -20.79
C SER A 500 35.46 -13.01 -20.53
N HIS A 501 35.11 -12.02 -21.36
CA HIS A 501 35.57 -10.63 -21.18
C HIS A 501 35.02 -9.99 -19.90
N ILE A 502 33.72 -10.10 -19.60
CA ILE A 502 33.17 -9.56 -18.34
C ILE A 502 33.70 -10.33 -17.13
N SER A 503 33.96 -11.63 -17.27
CA SER A 503 34.60 -12.42 -16.21
C SER A 503 36.02 -11.94 -15.92
N ALA A 504 36.82 -11.64 -16.95
CA ALA A 504 38.16 -11.08 -16.81
C ALA A 504 38.15 -9.71 -16.11
N GLN A 505 37.18 -8.87 -16.46
CA GLN A 505 36.98 -7.59 -15.77
C GLN A 505 36.67 -7.82 -14.30
N LEU A 506 35.74 -8.71 -13.96
CA LEU A 506 35.39 -9.01 -12.56
C LEU A 506 36.58 -9.60 -11.79
N PHE A 507 37.35 -10.49 -12.40
CA PHE A 507 38.55 -11.07 -11.82
C PHE A 507 39.58 -10.00 -11.42
N SER A 508 39.68 -8.90 -12.18
CA SER A 508 40.58 -7.80 -11.83
C SER A 508 40.13 -6.98 -10.60
N PHE A 509 38.86 -7.10 -10.20
CA PHE A 509 38.28 -6.41 -9.04
C PHE A 509 38.19 -7.29 -7.78
N THR A 510 38.25 -8.62 -7.93
CA THR A 510 38.24 -9.62 -6.85
C THR A 510 39.64 -10.01 -6.42
#